data_AF-A0A4R5PMG5-F1
#
_entry.id   AF-A0A4R5PMG5-F1
#
_cell.length_a   1.000
_cell.length_b   1.000
_cell.length_c   1.000
_cell.angle_alpha   90.00
_cell.angle_beta   90.00
_cell.angle_gamma   90.00
#
_symmetry.space_group_name_H-M   'P 1'
#
loop_
_entity.id
_entity.type
_entity.pdbx_description
1 polymer ?
#
loop_
_entity_poly.entity_id
_entity_poly.type
_entity_poly.pdbx_seq_one_letter_code
_entity_poly.pdbx_strand_id
1 'polypeptide(L)'
;MTNYVLDIQFDQQGLQTIAGAGMSVALLQPETHATYQIVALLSTATNNMQIAWTEALSVYTSGHGLGAYSVLTINSFAAAISGQTFTYDGSLIKATGNTTLPQTVQLTNKSGATTVSGLARSFKVNGISQALAITSASSILNNGLGSFTINNQVLLTVLSGAQVGMAVPNQVLPNLSVASKRSRSFSQISGQPPLLLDFSVTTSQTVHFDDQSAQFQTGPLT
;
A
#
# COMPACT_ATOMS: atom_id res chain seq x y z
N MET A 1 14.79 -9.56 -12.48
CA MET A 1 13.83 -8.76 -11.69
C MET A 1 12.45 -9.25 -12.07
N THR A 2 11.72 -9.78 -11.10
CA THR A 2 10.38 -10.35 -11.34
C THR A 2 9.37 -9.22 -11.58
N ASN A 3 8.45 -9.43 -12.52
CA ASN A 3 7.34 -8.52 -12.82
C ASN A 3 6.03 -9.17 -12.35
N TYR A 4 5.21 -8.39 -11.65
CA TYR A 4 3.92 -8.79 -11.13
C TYR A 4 2.82 -8.05 -11.90
N VAL A 5 1.72 -8.75 -12.19
CA VAL A 5 0.58 -8.22 -12.95
C VAL A 5 -0.73 -8.59 -12.27
N LEU A 6 -1.58 -7.60 -12.07
CA LEU A 6 -2.94 -7.75 -11.60
C LEU A 6 -3.89 -7.25 -12.69
N ASP A 7 -4.62 -8.15 -13.31
CA ASP A 7 -5.67 -7.82 -14.28
C ASP A 7 -7.01 -7.77 -13.54
N ILE A 8 -7.71 -6.64 -13.66
CA ILE A 8 -8.97 -6.35 -12.98
C ILE A 8 -10.03 -6.12 -14.05
N GLN A 9 -11.12 -6.87 -13.97
CA GLN A 9 -12.22 -6.81 -14.91
C GLN A 9 -13.47 -6.25 -14.24
N PHE A 10 -14.23 -5.47 -15.01
CA PHE A 10 -15.49 -4.90 -14.57
C PHE A 10 -16.52 -5.05 -15.69
N ASP A 11 -17.73 -5.47 -15.33
CA ASP A 11 -18.89 -5.30 -16.19
C ASP A 11 -19.46 -3.87 -16.08
N GLN A 12 -20.49 -3.59 -16.85
CA GLN A 12 -21.11 -2.27 -16.87
C GLN A 12 -21.76 -1.92 -15.51
N GLN A 13 -22.36 -2.91 -14.85
CA GLN A 13 -23.04 -2.76 -13.57
C GLN A 13 -22.04 -2.45 -12.45
N GLY A 14 -20.92 -3.17 -12.39
CA GLY A 14 -19.84 -2.92 -11.45
C GLY A 14 -19.24 -1.52 -11.60
N LEU A 15 -19.02 -1.06 -12.83
CA LEU A 15 -18.57 0.31 -13.08
C LEU A 15 -19.58 1.35 -12.60
N GLN A 16 -20.87 1.14 -12.85
CA GLN A 16 -21.93 2.03 -12.37
C GLN A 16 -22.02 2.05 -10.84
N THR A 17 -21.88 0.89 -10.18
CA THR A 17 -21.87 0.78 -8.73
C THR A 17 -20.71 1.57 -8.12
N ILE A 18 -19.49 1.40 -8.65
CA ILE A 18 -18.30 2.10 -8.17
C ILE A 18 -18.43 3.62 -8.41
N ALA A 19 -18.82 4.02 -9.62
CA ALA A 19 -18.96 5.43 -9.98
C ALA A 19 -20.08 6.12 -9.20
N GLY A 20 -21.23 5.47 -9.03
CA GLY A 20 -22.37 5.98 -8.28
C GLY A 20 -22.06 6.16 -6.78
N ALA A 21 -21.17 5.33 -6.23
CA ALA A 21 -20.66 5.47 -4.87
C ALA A 21 -19.50 6.48 -4.73
N GLY A 22 -19.03 7.09 -5.83
CA GLY A 22 -17.87 7.98 -5.82
C GLY A 22 -16.59 7.28 -5.38
N MET A 23 -16.47 5.98 -5.66
CA MET A 23 -15.34 5.15 -5.25
C MET A 23 -14.30 5.02 -6.36
N SER A 24 -13.07 4.69 -5.97
CA SER A 24 -11.95 4.39 -6.87
C SER A 24 -11.32 3.06 -6.48
N VAL A 25 -10.75 2.36 -7.46
CA VAL A 25 -9.98 1.14 -7.24
C VAL A 25 -8.73 1.51 -6.45
N ALA A 26 -8.55 0.84 -5.31
CA ALA A 26 -7.48 1.10 -4.37
C ALA A 26 -6.61 -0.14 -4.19
N LEU A 27 -5.30 0.07 -4.21
CA LEU A 27 -4.32 -0.93 -3.81
C LEU A 27 -3.66 -0.46 -2.52
N LEU A 28 -3.70 -1.31 -1.50
CA LEU A 28 -2.98 -1.15 -0.24
C LEU A 28 -2.05 -2.35 -0.06
N GLN A 29 -1.02 -2.23 0.77
CA GLN A 29 -0.16 -3.36 1.10
C GLN A 29 -0.45 -3.80 2.54
N PRO A 30 -0.76 -5.08 2.78
CA PRO A 30 -1.16 -5.54 4.10
C PRO A 30 -0.01 -5.45 5.10
N GLU A 31 -0.31 -4.86 6.25
CA GLU A 31 0.53 -4.90 7.44
C GLU A 31 -0.25 -5.49 8.63
N THR A 32 0.08 -6.72 9.02
CA THR A 32 -0.64 -7.54 10.02
C THR A 32 -0.75 -6.91 11.41
N HIS A 33 0.15 -5.97 11.75
CA HIS A 33 0.21 -5.32 13.07
C HIS A 33 0.03 -3.80 13.01
N ALA A 34 -0.19 -3.23 11.82
CA ALA A 34 -0.39 -1.80 11.70
C ALA A 34 -1.80 -1.40 12.14
N THR A 35 -1.93 -0.19 12.70
CA THR A 35 -3.24 0.42 12.98
C THR A 35 -3.88 1.02 11.72
N TYR A 36 -3.06 1.25 10.69
CA TYR A 36 -3.43 1.88 9.43
C TYR A 36 -2.90 1.06 8.25
N GLN A 37 -3.64 1.02 7.16
CA GLN A 37 -3.11 0.64 5.86
C GLN A 37 -2.79 1.91 5.08
N ILE A 38 -1.70 1.91 4.31
CA ILE A 38 -1.38 3.03 3.43
C ILE A 38 -1.96 2.77 2.06
N VAL A 39 -2.66 3.77 1.51
CA VAL A 39 -3.17 3.72 0.15
C VAL A 39 -2.01 3.91 -0.83
N ALA A 40 -1.54 2.81 -1.42
CA ALA A 40 -0.44 2.84 -2.37
C ALA A 40 -0.90 3.36 -3.74
N LEU A 41 -2.12 3.01 -4.16
CA LEU A 41 -2.66 3.39 -5.47
C LEU A 41 -4.14 3.72 -5.37
N LEU A 42 -4.57 4.71 -6.17
CA LEU A 42 -5.97 4.99 -6.47
C LEU A 42 -6.13 5.21 -7.96
N SER A 43 -7.11 4.57 -8.57
CA SER A 43 -7.46 4.77 -9.98
C SER A 43 -8.96 4.68 -10.18
N THR A 44 -9.49 5.48 -11.10
CA THR A 44 -10.87 5.32 -11.58
C THR A 44 -11.01 3.97 -12.26
N ALA A 45 -12.13 3.27 -11.99
CA ALA A 45 -12.42 1.98 -12.60
C ALA A 45 -12.67 2.12 -14.11
N THR A 46 -12.17 1.15 -14.89
CA THR A 46 -12.34 1.03 -16.34
C THR A 46 -12.63 -0.43 -16.68
N ASN A 47 -13.32 -0.73 -17.80
CA ASN A 47 -13.74 -2.11 -18.18
C ASN A 47 -12.65 -3.17 -17.93
N ASN A 48 -11.42 -2.88 -18.36
CA ASN A 48 -10.23 -3.63 -17.99
C ASN A 48 -9.22 -2.67 -17.38
N MET A 49 -8.61 -3.08 -16.27
CA MET A 49 -7.52 -2.36 -15.65
C MET A 49 -6.38 -3.33 -15.37
N GLN A 50 -5.18 -2.99 -15.81
CA GLN A 50 -3.97 -3.74 -15.50
C GLN A 50 -3.09 -2.93 -14.56
N ILE A 51 -2.80 -3.47 -13.37
CA ILE A 51 -1.83 -2.91 -12.43
C ILE A 51 -0.57 -3.78 -12.46
N ALA A 52 0.58 -3.19 -12.73
CA ALA A 52 1.85 -3.91 -12.77
C ALA A 52 2.91 -3.26 -11.88
N TRP A 53 3.78 -4.07 -11.28
CA TRP A 53 4.93 -3.61 -10.49
C TRP A 53 6.06 -4.62 -10.54
N THR A 54 7.22 -4.25 -10.03
CA THR A 54 8.39 -5.14 -9.95
C THR A 54 8.83 -5.35 -8.50
N GLU A 55 9.84 -6.20 -8.30
CA GLU A 55 10.55 -6.34 -7.03
C GLU A 55 11.38 -5.11 -6.65
N ALA A 56 11.51 -4.10 -7.53
CA ALA A 56 12.20 -2.86 -7.20
C ALA A 56 11.47 -2.12 -6.07
N LEU A 57 12.22 -1.83 -5.01
CA LEU A 57 11.74 -1.15 -3.81
C LEU A 57 12.68 0.00 -3.47
N SER A 58 12.16 0.94 -2.69
CA SER A 58 12.94 1.99 -2.05
C SER A 58 12.60 2.03 -0.57
N VAL A 59 13.60 2.27 0.26
CA VAL A 59 13.35 2.74 1.63
C VAL A 59 13.10 4.25 1.56
N TYR A 60 12.15 4.75 2.35
CA TYR A 60 11.80 6.17 2.32
C TYR A 60 11.65 6.77 3.73
N THR A 61 11.69 8.09 3.78
CA THR A 61 11.22 8.91 4.90
C THR A 61 10.09 9.81 4.42
N SER A 62 9.19 10.17 5.34
CA SER A 62 8.10 11.12 5.11
C SER A 62 8.28 12.38 5.96
N GLY A 63 7.98 13.53 5.36
CA GLY A 63 7.93 14.82 6.05
C GLY A 63 6.69 15.01 6.94
N HIS A 64 5.70 14.12 6.81
CA HIS A 64 4.46 14.14 7.58
C HIS A 64 4.41 12.99 8.60
N GLY A 65 3.79 13.26 9.75
CA GLY A 65 3.55 12.28 10.79
C GLY A 65 2.52 11.21 10.41
N LEU A 66 2.68 10.02 10.98
CA LEU A 66 1.77 8.90 10.78
C LEU A 66 0.60 9.03 11.75
N GLY A 67 -0.61 9.12 11.21
CA GLY A 67 -1.84 9.22 11.99
C GLY A 67 -3.06 8.89 11.14
N ALA A 68 -4.21 8.71 11.78
CA ALA A 68 -5.46 8.45 11.09
C ALA A 68 -5.74 9.53 10.04
N TYR A 69 -5.98 9.10 8.80
CA TYR A 69 -6.30 9.95 7.65
C TYR A 69 -5.19 10.92 7.23
N SER A 70 -3.99 10.83 7.81
CA SER A 70 -2.87 11.67 7.38
C SER A 70 -2.37 11.21 6.01
N VAL A 71 -2.00 12.17 5.16
CA VAL A 71 -1.43 11.89 3.85
C VAL A 71 0.09 12.00 3.97
N LEU A 72 0.75 10.85 3.86
CA LEU A 72 2.20 10.79 3.88
C LEU A 72 2.76 11.25 2.53
N THR A 73 3.94 11.87 2.57
CA THR A 73 4.63 12.31 1.35
C THR A 73 6.09 11.93 1.46
N ILE A 74 6.60 11.22 0.46
CA ILE A 74 8.00 10.83 0.41
C ILE A 74 8.86 12.09 0.28
N ASN A 75 9.76 12.35 1.24
CA ASN A 75 10.69 13.48 1.20
C ASN A 75 12.13 13.07 0.87
N SER A 76 12.53 11.86 1.24
CA SER A 76 13.80 11.26 0.84
C SER A 76 13.60 9.76 0.63
N PHE A 77 14.30 9.19 -0.35
CA PHE A 77 14.26 7.77 -0.63
C PHE A 77 15.61 7.27 -1.14
N ALA A 78 15.88 5.99 -0.94
CA ALA A 78 17.02 5.30 -1.53
C ALA A 78 16.56 3.94 -2.06
N ALA A 79 17.05 3.54 -3.23
CA ALA A 79 16.80 2.21 -3.78
C ALA A 79 17.27 1.15 -2.79
N ALA A 80 16.46 0.13 -2.58
CA ALA A 80 16.71 -0.92 -1.60
C ALA A 80 16.56 -2.30 -2.23
N ILE A 81 17.41 -3.22 -1.79
CA ILE A 81 17.24 -4.66 -1.99
C ILE A 81 17.12 -5.35 -0.65
N SER A 82 16.53 -6.54 -0.65
CA SER A 82 16.42 -7.38 0.55
C SER A 82 17.77 -7.56 1.24
N GLY A 83 17.79 -7.44 2.56
CA GLY A 83 18.96 -7.65 3.39
C GLY A 83 19.83 -6.40 3.59
N GLN A 84 19.39 -5.21 3.15
CA GLN A 84 20.16 -3.98 3.35
C GLN A 84 19.78 -3.22 4.63
N THR A 85 20.76 -2.51 5.20
CA THR A 85 20.56 -1.55 6.27
C THR A 85 20.92 -0.14 5.82
N PHE A 86 20.18 0.82 6.36
CA PHE A 86 20.31 2.23 6.02
C PHE A 86 20.37 3.09 7.28
N THR A 87 20.88 4.31 7.12
CA THR A 87 20.72 5.39 8.10
C THR A 87 20.08 6.60 7.45
N TYR A 88 19.24 7.31 8.22
CA TYR A 88 18.71 8.61 7.85
C TYR A 88 19.28 9.68 8.77
N ASP A 89 19.96 10.69 8.22
CA ASP A 89 20.63 11.75 9.01
C ASP A 89 19.79 13.02 9.19
N GLY A 90 18.52 13.00 8.78
CA GLY A 90 17.64 14.18 8.75
C GLY A 90 17.60 14.87 7.39
N SER A 91 18.46 14.47 6.45
CA SER A 91 18.45 14.96 5.08
C SER A 91 18.36 13.84 4.05
N LEU A 92 19.20 12.81 4.19
CA LEU A 92 19.40 11.78 3.18
C LEU A 92 19.40 10.39 3.82
N ILE A 93 18.96 9.42 3.03
CA ILE A 93 19.07 8.01 3.38
C ILE A 93 20.34 7.45 2.74
N LYS A 94 21.19 6.81 3.55
CA LYS A 94 22.48 6.22 3.13
C LYS A 94 22.51 4.75 3.49
N ALA A 95 22.90 3.90 2.53
CA ALA A 95 23.18 2.49 2.80
C ALA A 95 24.39 2.38 3.74
N THR A 96 24.28 1.55 4.77
CA THR A 96 25.31 1.40 5.81
C THR A 96 25.81 -0.02 6.00
N GLY A 97 25.17 -1.00 5.37
CA GLY A 97 25.58 -2.39 5.44
C GLY A 97 24.42 -3.33 5.13
N ASN A 98 24.51 -4.53 5.70
CA ASN A 98 23.55 -5.60 5.49
C ASN A 98 23.00 -6.10 6.82
N THR A 99 21.79 -6.67 6.78
CA THR A 99 21.13 -7.38 7.88
C THR A 99 21.07 -8.87 7.57
N THR A 100 21.07 -9.70 8.60
CA THR A 100 20.88 -11.15 8.47
C THR A 100 19.42 -11.56 8.44
N LEU A 101 18.49 -10.61 8.65
CA LEU A 101 17.06 -10.88 8.59
C LEU A 101 16.62 -11.13 7.14
N PRO A 102 15.89 -12.24 6.88
CA PRO A 102 15.43 -12.55 5.53
C PRO A 102 14.40 -11.52 5.06
N GLN A 103 14.40 -11.20 3.76
CA GLN A 103 13.38 -10.38 3.10
C GLN A 103 13.08 -9.06 3.83
N THR A 104 14.11 -8.43 4.39
CA THR A 104 13.95 -7.26 5.26
C THR A 104 14.87 -6.13 4.83
N VAL A 105 14.40 -4.89 4.95
CA VAL A 105 15.22 -3.68 4.90
C VAL A 105 15.14 -3.00 6.26
N GLN A 106 16.28 -2.53 6.78
CA GLN A 106 16.31 -1.81 8.05
C GLN A 106 16.77 -0.37 7.87
N LEU A 107 16.21 0.55 8.67
CA LEU A 107 16.58 1.96 8.69
C LEU A 107 16.78 2.42 10.12
N THR A 108 17.97 2.93 10.43
CA THR A 108 18.22 3.64 11.70
C THR A 108 18.01 5.13 11.50
N ASN A 109 17.15 5.72 12.31
CA ASN A 109 16.92 7.16 12.31
C ASN A 109 17.97 7.87 13.16
N LYS A 110 18.82 8.71 12.56
CA LYS A 110 19.83 9.55 13.20
C LYS A 110 19.55 11.05 13.01
N SER A 111 18.32 11.43 12.67
CA SER A 111 17.94 12.81 12.34
C SER A 111 17.84 13.75 13.54
N GLY A 112 17.85 13.23 14.76
CA GLY A 112 17.56 14.03 15.96
C GLY A 112 16.07 14.17 16.28
N ALA A 113 15.16 13.74 15.40
CA ALA A 113 13.72 13.80 15.58
C ALA A 113 13.07 12.42 15.35
N THR A 114 11.76 12.28 15.62
CA THR A 114 11.00 11.10 15.17
C THR A 114 10.70 11.26 13.68
N THR A 115 10.88 10.19 12.90
CA THR A 115 10.60 10.17 11.45
C THR A 115 9.56 9.11 11.13
N VAL A 116 8.77 9.32 10.09
CA VAL A 116 7.96 8.25 9.49
C VAL A 116 8.76 7.66 8.33
N SER A 117 8.85 6.35 8.26
CA SER A 117 9.63 5.64 7.24
C SER A 117 9.02 4.29 6.92
N GLY A 118 9.41 3.74 5.77
CA GLY A 118 8.97 2.43 5.34
C GLY A 118 9.52 2.06 3.99
N LEU A 119 8.79 1.20 3.30
CA LEU A 119 9.04 0.81 1.92
C LEU A 119 8.12 1.57 0.98
N ALA A 120 8.62 1.80 -0.22
CA ALA A 120 7.87 2.37 -1.31
C ALA A 120 8.21 1.64 -2.62
N ARG A 121 7.25 1.60 -3.55
CA ARG A 121 7.41 0.94 -4.85
C ARG A 121 6.69 1.70 -5.95
N SER A 122 7.17 1.57 -7.18
CA SER A 122 6.50 2.14 -8.34
C SER A 122 5.52 1.14 -8.94
N PHE A 123 4.37 1.65 -9.36
CA PHE A 123 3.34 0.89 -10.06
C PHE A 123 3.15 1.44 -11.48
N LYS A 124 2.56 0.64 -12.34
CA LYS A 124 1.98 1.05 -13.63
C LYS A 124 0.51 0.71 -13.64
N VAL A 125 -0.33 1.63 -14.13
CA VAL A 125 -1.75 1.38 -14.40
C VAL A 125 -1.95 1.50 -15.90
N ASN A 126 -2.43 0.42 -16.53
CA ASN A 126 -2.61 0.34 -17.99
C ASN A 126 -1.35 0.77 -18.76
N GLY A 127 -0.18 0.36 -18.27
CA GLY A 127 1.13 0.71 -18.85
C GLY A 127 1.67 2.10 -18.46
N ILE A 128 0.88 2.96 -17.81
CA ILE A 128 1.28 4.32 -17.41
C ILE A 128 1.92 4.27 -16.02
N SER A 129 3.19 4.70 -15.96
CA SER A 129 3.94 4.80 -14.69
C SER A 129 3.29 5.77 -13.72
N GLN A 130 3.14 5.32 -12.48
CA GLN A 130 2.68 6.12 -11.35
C GLN A 130 3.88 6.67 -10.56
N ALA A 131 3.61 7.66 -9.71
CA ALA A 131 4.58 8.11 -8.72
C ALA A 131 4.97 6.96 -7.77
N LEU A 132 6.12 7.12 -7.11
CA LEU A 132 6.58 6.20 -6.09
C LEU A 132 5.54 6.15 -4.95
N ALA A 133 4.98 4.97 -4.71
CA ALA A 133 3.89 4.77 -3.78
C ALA A 133 4.39 4.16 -2.48
N ILE A 134 3.91 4.67 -1.35
CA ILE A 134 4.21 4.15 -0.03
C ILE A 134 3.48 2.82 0.16
N THR A 135 4.22 1.79 0.57
CA THR A 135 3.69 0.45 0.78
C THR A 135 3.85 -0.05 2.21
N SER A 136 4.71 0.58 3.00
CA SER A 136 4.68 0.40 4.45
C SER A 136 5.00 1.69 5.17
N ALA A 137 4.54 1.86 6.41
CA ALA A 137 4.85 3.05 7.19
C ALA A 137 4.93 2.78 8.68
N SER A 138 6.00 3.27 9.31
CA SER A 138 6.16 3.22 10.76
C SER A 138 6.86 4.48 11.26
N SER A 139 6.48 4.92 12.46
CA SER A 139 7.18 5.97 13.18
C SER A 139 8.43 5.40 13.85
N ILE A 140 9.60 5.95 13.53
CA ILE A 140 10.89 5.57 14.10
C ILE A 140 11.39 6.74 14.96
N LEU A 141 11.57 6.50 16.27
CA LEU A 141 12.14 7.47 17.20
C LEU A 141 13.59 7.82 16.82
N ASN A 142 14.11 8.93 17.35
CA ASN A 142 15.52 9.26 17.20
C ASN A 142 16.40 8.14 17.78
N ASN A 143 17.43 7.74 17.04
CA ASN A 143 18.28 6.56 17.24
C ASN A 143 17.54 5.21 17.23
N GLY A 144 16.26 5.19 16.88
CA GLY A 144 15.47 3.98 16.72
C GLY A 144 15.79 3.25 15.41
N LEU A 145 15.49 1.95 15.40
CA LEU A 145 15.61 1.07 14.23
C LEU A 145 14.21 0.70 13.73
N GLY A 146 13.92 1.01 12.47
CA GLY A 146 12.79 0.45 11.73
C GLY A 146 13.23 -0.80 10.98
N SER A 147 12.37 -1.83 10.97
CA SER A 147 12.59 -3.08 10.24
C SER A 147 11.37 -3.36 9.38
N PHE A 148 11.56 -3.37 8.07
CA PHE A 148 10.47 -3.43 7.10
C PHE A 148 10.53 -4.71 6.30
N THR A 149 9.51 -5.55 6.48
CA THR A 149 9.37 -6.81 5.74
C THR A 149 8.96 -6.53 4.30
N ILE A 150 9.68 -7.13 3.37
CA ILE A 150 9.33 -7.16 1.95
C ILE A 150 8.33 -8.31 1.76
N ASN A 151 7.14 -7.98 1.30
CA ASN A 151 6.18 -8.96 0.82
C ASN A 151 5.60 -8.50 -0.53
N ASN A 152 5.04 -9.44 -1.29
CA ASN A 152 4.31 -9.15 -2.52
C ASN A 152 2.83 -9.46 -2.35
N GLN A 153 2.32 -9.22 -1.14
CA GLN A 153 0.89 -9.26 -0.89
C GLN A 153 0.31 -7.87 -1.14
N VAL A 154 -0.91 -7.82 -1.64
CA VAL A 154 -1.66 -6.58 -1.84
C VAL A 154 -3.11 -6.78 -1.40
N LEU A 155 -3.70 -5.74 -0.86
CA LEU A 155 -5.12 -5.64 -0.58
C LEU A 155 -5.75 -4.82 -1.71
N LEU A 156 -6.64 -5.45 -2.47
CA LEU A 156 -7.43 -4.79 -3.50
C LEU A 156 -8.81 -4.46 -2.95
N THR A 157 -9.24 -3.21 -3.05
CA THR A 157 -10.57 -2.76 -2.63
C THR A 157 -11.01 -1.55 -3.45
N VAL A 158 -12.19 -1.02 -3.19
CA VAL A 158 -12.63 0.29 -3.64
C VAL A 158 -12.80 1.23 -2.45
N LEU A 159 -12.32 2.47 -2.59
CA LEU A 159 -12.37 3.50 -1.55
C LEU A 159 -13.03 4.79 -2.08
N SER A 160 -13.81 5.46 -1.23
CA SER A 160 -14.27 6.83 -1.45
C SER A 160 -13.50 7.80 -0.54
N GLY A 161 -13.33 9.06 -0.95
CA GLY A 161 -12.74 10.12 -0.11
C GLY A 161 -11.26 9.91 0.29
N ALA A 162 -10.57 8.92 -0.29
CA ALA A 162 -9.17 8.63 -0.02
C ALA A 162 -8.21 9.37 -0.96
N GLN A 163 -6.93 9.42 -0.58
CA GLN A 163 -5.84 9.94 -1.41
C GLN A 163 -4.64 8.98 -1.39
N VAL A 164 -3.82 8.99 -2.44
CA VAL A 164 -2.57 8.22 -2.47
C VAL A 164 -1.66 8.69 -1.33
N GLY A 165 -1.04 7.75 -0.61
CA GLY A 165 -0.22 8.00 0.58
C GLY A 165 -1.02 8.20 1.86
N MET A 166 -2.35 8.16 1.81
CA MET A 166 -3.19 8.30 3.00
C MET A 166 -3.13 7.08 3.91
N ALA A 167 -2.97 7.32 5.21
CA ALA A 167 -3.06 6.31 6.26
C ALA A 167 -4.53 6.07 6.64
N VAL A 168 -5.11 5.02 6.07
CA VAL A 168 -6.50 4.64 6.30
C VAL A 168 -6.58 3.73 7.53
N PRO A 169 -7.31 4.11 8.59
CA PRO A 169 -7.51 3.24 9.74
C PRO A 169 -8.16 1.93 9.30
N ASN A 170 -7.67 0.81 9.82
CA ASN A 170 -8.13 -0.49 9.35
C ASN A 170 -9.64 -0.72 9.57
N GLN A 171 -10.25 -0.05 10.55
CA GLN A 171 -11.70 -0.07 10.79
C GLN A 171 -12.55 0.49 9.63
N VAL A 172 -11.94 1.23 8.69
CA VAL A 172 -12.59 1.71 7.46
C VAL A 172 -12.71 0.58 6.43
N LEU A 173 -11.87 -0.45 6.53
CA LEU A 173 -11.88 -1.62 5.66
C LEU A 173 -12.66 -2.76 6.35
N PRO A 174 -13.90 -3.05 5.92
CA PRO A 174 -14.69 -4.12 6.51
C PRO A 174 -13.94 -5.46 6.40
N ASN A 175 -14.11 -6.32 7.41
CA ASN A 175 -13.53 -7.67 7.44
C ASN A 175 -11.98 -7.72 7.41
N LEU A 176 -11.28 -6.58 7.47
CA LEU A 176 -9.85 -6.58 7.76
C LEU A 176 -9.65 -6.92 9.24
N SER A 177 -9.05 -8.08 9.52
CA SER A 177 -8.84 -8.60 10.88
C SER A 177 -8.00 -7.65 11.73
N VAL A 178 -8.61 -6.85 12.62
CA VAL A 178 -7.81 -6.09 13.60
C VAL A 178 -8.51 -5.88 14.95
N ALA A 179 -7.68 -6.00 15.99
CA ALA A 179 -7.98 -6.19 17.41
C ALA A 179 -8.67 -5.03 18.15
N SER A 180 -9.26 -4.04 17.48
CA SER A 180 -9.88 -2.89 18.16
C SER A 180 -11.26 -2.57 17.62
N LYS A 181 -12.27 -3.27 18.15
CA LYS A 181 -13.69 -2.87 18.07
C LYS A 181 -13.92 -1.62 18.93
N ARG A 182 -13.64 -0.42 18.41
CA ARG A 182 -14.27 0.82 18.90
C ARG A 182 -14.77 1.64 17.73
N SER A 183 -16.02 1.36 17.36
CA SER A 183 -16.78 2.13 16.39
C SER A 183 -17.05 3.54 16.93
N ARG A 184 -16.50 4.54 16.25
CA ARG A 184 -17.10 5.88 16.13
C ARG A 184 -16.89 6.33 14.69
N SER A 185 -17.93 6.16 13.87
CA SER A 185 -17.96 6.62 12.49
C SER A 185 -17.95 8.14 12.47
N PHE A 186 -16.80 8.70 12.08
CA PHE A 186 -16.63 10.11 11.66
C PHE A 186 -15.82 10.15 10.35
N SER A 187 -15.77 9.06 9.58
CA SER A 187 -14.89 8.98 8.41
C SER A 187 -15.55 9.65 7.19
N GLN A 188 -14.80 10.56 6.56
CA GLN A 188 -15.05 11.01 5.18
C GLN A 188 -14.72 9.93 4.13
N ILE A 189 -14.25 8.76 4.60
CA ILE A 189 -13.78 7.64 3.80
C ILE A 189 -14.68 6.45 4.06
N SER A 190 -15.11 5.79 2.99
CA SER A 190 -15.72 4.47 3.05
C SER A 190 -14.94 3.51 2.15
N GLY A 191 -14.89 2.23 2.54
CA GLY A 191 -14.25 1.18 1.77
C GLY A 191 -15.10 -0.07 1.72
N GLN A 192 -14.92 -0.86 0.67
CA GLN A 192 -15.50 -2.21 0.57
C GLN A 192 -14.56 -3.25 1.20
N PRO A 193 -15.06 -4.47 1.51
CA PRO A 193 -14.21 -5.56 1.95
C PRO A 193 -13.03 -5.76 0.99
N PRO A 194 -11.77 -5.79 1.48
CA PRO A 194 -10.62 -5.96 0.62
C PRO A 194 -10.41 -7.43 0.26
N LEU A 195 -9.97 -7.67 -0.98
CA LEU A 195 -9.46 -8.94 -1.45
C LEU A 195 -7.94 -8.99 -1.24
N LEU A 196 -7.46 -9.92 -0.40
CA LEU A 196 -6.04 -10.18 -0.24
C LEU A 196 -5.53 -11.03 -1.40
N LEU A 197 -4.53 -10.52 -2.12
CA LEU A 197 -3.88 -11.20 -3.23
C LEU A 197 -2.42 -11.45 -2.87
N ASP A 198 -1.99 -12.71 -2.98
CA ASP A 198 -0.64 -13.15 -2.65
C ASP A 198 0.16 -13.50 -3.91
N PHE A 199 1.16 -12.67 -4.24
CA PHE A 199 2.06 -12.88 -5.37
C PHE A 199 3.38 -13.60 -4.98
N SER A 200 3.43 -14.26 -3.83
CA SER A 200 4.57 -15.12 -3.46
C SER A 200 4.65 -16.40 -4.29
N VAL A 201 3.52 -16.88 -4.82
CA VAL A 201 3.41 -18.14 -5.59
C VAL A 201 3.08 -17.93 -7.07
N THR A 202 2.65 -16.72 -7.45
CA THR A 202 2.29 -16.37 -8.83
C THR A 202 2.75 -14.96 -9.16
N THR A 203 3.08 -14.71 -10.42
CA THR A 203 3.42 -13.39 -10.94
C THR A 203 2.25 -12.70 -11.62
N SER A 204 1.15 -13.40 -11.88
CA SER A 204 -0.05 -12.84 -12.50
C SER A 204 -1.30 -13.33 -11.79
N GLN A 205 -2.27 -12.43 -11.60
CA GLN A 205 -3.60 -12.77 -11.11
C GLN A 205 -4.65 -11.98 -11.87
N THR A 206 -5.78 -12.63 -12.15
CA THR A 206 -6.97 -11.98 -12.70
C THR A 206 -8.05 -11.98 -11.63
N VAL A 207 -8.72 -10.84 -11.50
CA VAL A 207 -9.84 -10.62 -10.60
C VAL A 207 -10.95 -9.89 -11.34
N HIS A 208 -12.17 -9.97 -10.83
CA HIS A 208 -13.28 -9.16 -11.29
C HIS A 208 -14.00 -8.53 -10.11
N PHE A 209 -14.71 -7.44 -10.36
CA PHE A 209 -15.61 -6.84 -9.37
C PHE A 209 -17.00 -7.48 -9.51
N ASP A 210 -17.50 -8.09 -8.45
CA ASP A 210 -18.88 -8.59 -8.36
C ASP A 210 -19.77 -7.49 -7.76
N ASP A 211 -20.69 -6.97 -8.57
CA ASP A 211 -21.61 -5.90 -8.21
C ASP A 211 -22.68 -6.36 -7.20
N GLN A 212 -23.04 -7.63 -7.19
CA GLN A 212 -24.04 -8.18 -6.26
C GLN A 212 -23.50 -8.21 -4.83
N SER A 213 -22.22 -8.56 -4.67
CA SER A 213 -21.54 -8.59 -3.38
C SER A 213 -20.69 -7.34 -3.08
N ALA A 214 -20.61 -6.41 -4.04
CA ALA A 214 -19.86 -5.15 -3.97
C ALA A 214 -18.38 -5.32 -3.56
N GLN A 215 -17.74 -6.39 -4.06
CA GLN A 215 -16.38 -6.78 -3.69
C GLN A 215 -15.64 -7.41 -4.87
N PHE A 216 -14.31 -7.47 -4.77
CA PHE A 216 -13.50 -8.18 -5.75
C PHE A 216 -13.48 -9.69 -5.48
N GLN A 217 -13.45 -10.48 -6.55
CA GLN A 217 -13.31 -11.93 -6.52
C GLN A 217 -12.18 -12.38 -7.44
N THR A 218 -11.56 -13.52 -7.11
CA THR A 218 -10.52 -14.12 -7.95
C THR A 218 -11.12 -14.80 -9.18
N GLY A 219 -10.40 -14.75 -10.29
CA GLY A 219 -10.83 -15.30 -11.57
C GLY A 219 -11.41 -14.27 -12.54
N PRO A 220 -11.60 -14.64 -13.81
CA PRO A 220 -12.17 -13.76 -14.82
C PRO A 220 -13.67 -13.53 -14.57
N LEU A 221 -14.17 -12.43 -15.11
CA LEU A 221 -15.60 -12.16 -15.23
C LEU A 221 -16.24 -13.24 -16.13
N THR A 222 -17.29 -13.90 -15.64
CA THR A 222 -18.03 -14.96 -16.36
C THR A 222 -19.23 -14.43 -17.11
#